data_AF-A0A0G1RR95-F1
#
_entry.id   AF-A0A0G1RR95-F1
#
_cell.length_a   1.000
_cell.length_b   1.000
_cell.length_c   1.000
_cell.angle_alpha   90.00
_cell.angle_beta   90.00
_cell.angle_gamma   90.00
#
_symmetry.space_group_name_H-M   'P 1'
#
loop_
_entity.id
_entity.type
_entity.pdbx_description
1 polymer ?
#
loop_
_entity_poly.entity_id
_entity_poly.type
_entity_poly.pdbx_seq_one_letter_code
_entity_poly.pdbx_strand_id
1 'polypeptide(L)'
;MAKKSDNSIWEDGVQVFTKAGHLGKKFRYYVLFTTISDKKLTEHDKEIIEHTIKEVDNKYKSKAESVSFGDETYVHIHWLIPDNVPPQSVYDLFLDVISSKFNIVNYHVNSSNVDDFTSKDIVEYKEFLRKIKNKMDD
;
A
#
# COMPACT_ATOMS: atom_id res chain seq x y z
N MET A 1 -27.28 -11.10 -11.44
CA MET A 1 -26.91 -10.91 -10.02
C MET A 1 -25.62 -11.67 -9.76
N ALA A 2 -24.50 -10.97 -9.58
CA ALA A 2 -23.21 -11.60 -9.31
C ALA A 2 -23.16 -12.02 -7.83
N LYS A 3 -22.93 -13.31 -7.57
CA LYS A 3 -22.69 -13.86 -6.23
C LYS A 3 -21.33 -13.36 -5.72
N LYS A 4 -21.29 -12.84 -4.50
CA LYS A 4 -20.06 -12.66 -3.70
C LYS A 4 -19.27 -13.98 -3.75
N SER A 5 -18.07 -13.97 -4.32
CA SER A 5 -17.16 -15.10 -4.28
C SER A 5 -16.43 -15.09 -2.94
N ASP A 6 -16.73 -16.06 -2.09
CA ASP A 6 -15.93 -16.35 -0.88
C ASP A 6 -14.51 -16.74 -1.30
N ASN A 7 -13.59 -15.78 -1.19
CA ASN A 7 -12.18 -15.90 -1.59
C ASN A 7 -11.29 -16.47 -0.47
N SER A 8 -11.77 -17.47 0.28
CA SER A 8 -10.98 -18.17 1.30
C SER A 8 -11.01 -19.68 1.09
N ILE A 9 -9.84 -20.26 0.79
CA ILE A 9 -9.62 -21.71 0.82
C ILE A 9 -9.05 -22.04 2.21
N TRP A 10 -9.40 -23.19 2.76
CA TRP A 10 -8.89 -23.64 4.06
C TRP A 10 -8.23 -25.01 3.85
N GLU A 11 -6.96 -25.17 4.21
CA GLU A 11 -6.26 -26.46 4.23
C GLU A 11 -5.68 -26.69 5.63
N ASP A 12 -5.92 -27.86 6.20
CA ASP A 12 -5.44 -28.29 7.54
C ASP A 12 -5.73 -27.30 8.69
N GLY A 13 -6.88 -26.62 8.64
CA GLY A 13 -7.27 -25.63 9.65
C GLY A 13 -6.53 -24.29 9.54
N VAL A 14 -5.69 -24.12 8.53
CA VAL A 14 -5.04 -22.87 8.17
C VAL A 14 -5.79 -22.24 7.01
N GLN A 15 -6.09 -20.94 7.12
CA GLN A 15 -6.66 -20.18 6.02
C GLN A 15 -5.61 -20.06 4.91
N VAL A 16 -5.85 -20.73 3.79
CA VAL A 16 -5.04 -20.64 2.58
C VAL A 16 -5.62 -19.53 1.70
N PHE A 17 -4.92 -18.39 1.72
CA PHE A 17 -5.26 -17.18 0.95
C PHE A 17 -5.37 -17.51 -0.55
N THR A 18 -6.41 -17.03 -1.21
CA THR A 18 -6.77 -17.45 -2.57
C THR A 18 -5.74 -17.11 -3.65
N LYS A 19 -5.79 -17.87 -4.75
CA LYS A 19 -4.98 -17.79 -5.99
C LYS A 19 -4.71 -16.38 -6.57
N ALA A 20 -5.44 -15.34 -6.17
CA ALA A 20 -5.23 -13.95 -6.64
C ALA A 20 -4.06 -13.25 -5.93
N GLY A 21 -3.72 -13.68 -4.71
CA GLY A 21 -2.70 -13.06 -3.88
C GLY A 21 -1.31 -13.71 -3.96
N HIS A 22 -1.11 -14.76 -4.75
CA HIS A 22 0.14 -15.53 -4.75
C HIS A 22 0.72 -15.67 -6.17
N LEU A 23 1.97 -15.23 -6.37
CA LEU A 23 2.73 -15.42 -7.60
C LEU A 23 4.09 -16.04 -7.30
N GLY A 24 4.21 -17.35 -7.49
CA GLY A 24 5.44 -18.09 -7.18
C GLY A 24 5.66 -18.19 -5.66
N LYS A 25 6.69 -17.53 -5.13
CA LYS A 25 6.99 -17.41 -3.69
C LYS A 25 6.77 -15.98 -3.18
N LYS A 26 5.79 -15.29 -3.75
CA LYS A 26 5.49 -13.88 -3.44
C LYS A 26 4.01 -13.70 -3.20
N PHE A 27 3.67 -12.90 -2.21
CA PHE A 27 2.31 -12.45 -1.94
C PHE A 27 2.07 -11.06 -2.50
N ARG A 28 0.88 -10.83 -3.06
CA ARG A 28 0.42 -9.53 -3.51
C ARG A 28 -0.22 -8.78 -2.35
N TYR A 29 0.18 -7.53 -2.21
CA TYR A 29 -0.38 -6.56 -1.29
C TYR A 29 -0.86 -5.34 -2.06
N TYR A 30 -2.07 -4.90 -1.77
CA TYR A 30 -2.63 -3.63 -2.17
C TYR A 30 -2.28 -2.63 -1.08
N VAL A 31 -1.53 -1.59 -1.42
CA VAL A 31 -0.91 -0.69 -0.44
C VAL A 31 -1.26 0.75 -0.76
N LEU A 32 -1.88 1.44 0.18
CA LEU A 32 -2.37 2.81 0.05
C LEU A 32 -1.65 3.74 1.03
N PHE A 33 -1.06 4.81 0.47
CA PHE A 33 -0.44 5.90 1.19
C PHE A 33 -1.15 7.21 0.83
N THR A 34 -1.40 8.08 1.80
CA THR A 34 -1.99 9.40 1.55
C THR A 34 -0.91 10.48 1.60
N THR A 35 -1.07 11.54 0.81
CA THR A 35 -0.12 12.66 0.84
C THR A 35 -0.24 13.46 2.13
N ILE A 36 0.86 14.09 2.54
CA ILE A 36 0.86 14.93 3.72
C ILE A 36 -0.06 16.13 3.49
N SER A 37 -0.98 16.35 4.44
CA SER A 37 -1.96 17.45 4.39
C SER A 37 -2.78 17.50 3.10
N ASP A 38 -3.09 16.35 2.50
CA ASP A 38 -3.84 16.25 1.23
C ASP A 38 -3.23 17.06 0.08
N LYS A 39 -1.90 17.31 0.12
CA LYS A 39 -1.19 18.01 -0.97
C LYS A 39 -1.21 17.18 -2.25
N LYS A 40 -1.32 17.86 -3.39
CA LYS A 40 -1.19 17.22 -4.69
C LYS A 40 0.27 16.86 -4.97
N LEU A 41 0.49 15.68 -5.53
CA LEU A 41 1.78 15.20 -6.00
C LEU A 41 2.17 15.94 -7.27
N THR A 42 3.34 16.57 -7.25
CA THR A 42 3.98 17.09 -8.46
C THR A 42 4.59 15.95 -9.28
N GLU A 43 4.93 16.21 -10.54
CA GLU A 43 5.69 15.22 -11.35
C GLU A 43 7.02 14.84 -10.69
N HIS A 44 7.69 15.80 -10.06
CA HIS A 44 8.92 15.53 -9.32
C HIS A 44 8.70 14.59 -8.12
N ASP A 45 7.59 14.75 -7.39
CA ASP A 45 7.26 13.84 -6.29
C ASP A 45 6.99 12.42 -6.81
N LYS A 46 6.30 12.29 -7.95
CA LYS A 46 6.03 11.00 -8.61
C LYS A 46 7.33 10.32 -9.02
N GLU A 47 8.28 11.06 -9.60
CA GLU A 47 9.62 10.55 -9.95
C GLU A 47 10.39 10.05 -8.72
N ILE A 48 10.37 10.81 -7.62
CA ILE A 48 11.00 10.41 -6.34
C ILE A 48 10.36 9.11 -5.81
N ILE A 49 9.03 9.03 -5.84
CA ILE A 49 8.28 7.84 -5.41
C ILE A 49 8.68 6.62 -6.25
N GLU A 50 8.63 6.73 -7.57
CA GLU A 50 8.96 5.63 -8.48
C GLU A 50 10.42 5.18 -8.33
N HIS A 51 11.35 6.13 -8.16
CA HIS A 51 12.75 5.81 -7.89
C HIS A 51 12.89 5.02 -6.58
N THR A 52 12.24 5.49 -5.51
CA THR A 52 12.30 4.85 -4.19
C THR A 52 11.69 3.45 -4.24
N ILE A 53 10.58 3.25 -4.96
CA ILE A 53 9.99 1.91 -5.18
C ILE A 53 11.01 0.96 -5.79
N LYS A 54 11.77 1.40 -6.81
CA LYS A 54 12.83 0.58 -7.43
C LYS A 54 13.93 0.20 -6.44
N GLU A 55 14.34 1.12 -5.57
CA GLU A 55 15.35 0.84 -4.54
C GLU A 55 14.84 -0.20 -3.52
N VAL A 56 13.61 -0.05 -3.05
CA VAL A 56 12.96 -0.98 -2.12
C VAL A 56 12.82 -2.37 -2.77
N ASP A 57 12.38 -2.40 -4.03
CA ASP A 57 12.25 -3.63 -4.82
C ASP A 57 13.55 -4.38 -4.96
N ASN A 58 14.64 -3.67 -5.27
CA ASN A 58 15.95 -4.27 -5.38
C ASN A 58 16.44 -4.84 -4.04
N LYS A 59 16.22 -4.12 -2.93
CA LYS A 59 16.67 -4.55 -1.60
C LYS A 59 15.95 -5.80 -1.12
N TYR A 60 14.63 -5.84 -1.24
CA TYR A 60 13.82 -6.94 -0.72
C TYR A 60 13.49 -8.01 -1.75
N LYS A 61 13.95 -7.85 -2.99
CA LYS A 61 13.54 -8.68 -4.14
C LYS A 61 12.02 -8.69 -4.32
N SER A 62 11.34 -7.64 -3.88
CA SER A 62 9.92 -7.41 -4.15
C SER A 62 9.71 -6.88 -5.58
N LYS A 63 8.46 -6.65 -5.96
CA LYS A 63 8.12 -6.04 -7.25
C LYS A 63 6.82 -5.25 -7.14
N ALA A 64 6.86 -3.94 -7.37
CA ALA A 64 5.65 -3.18 -7.67
C ALA A 64 5.15 -3.56 -9.08
N GLU A 65 3.96 -4.15 -9.15
CA GLU A 65 3.31 -4.50 -10.42
C GLU A 65 2.61 -3.30 -11.06
N SER A 66 2.06 -2.43 -10.22
CA SER A 66 1.43 -1.19 -10.64
C SER A 66 1.63 -0.12 -9.57
N VAL A 67 1.66 1.13 -10.04
CA VAL A 67 1.67 2.33 -9.20
C VAL A 67 0.65 3.29 -9.79
N SER A 68 -0.25 3.79 -8.96
CA SER A 68 -1.28 4.76 -9.35
C SER A 68 -1.31 5.93 -8.38
N PHE A 69 -1.43 7.14 -8.94
CA PHE A 69 -1.45 8.40 -8.20
C PHE A 69 -2.87 8.97 -8.25
N GLY A 70 -3.75 8.46 -7.40
CA GLY A 70 -5.17 8.80 -7.53
C GLY A 70 -5.50 10.19 -6.99
N ASP A 71 -6.27 10.94 -7.78
CA ASP A 71 -6.52 12.39 -7.67
C ASP A 71 -5.29 13.20 -7.25
N GLU A 72 -4.09 12.68 -7.54
CA GLU A 72 -2.79 13.20 -7.11
C GLU A 72 -2.62 13.36 -5.59
N THR A 73 -3.47 12.76 -4.74
CA THR A 73 -3.46 12.94 -3.27
C THR A 73 -3.27 11.63 -2.50
N TYR A 74 -3.11 10.53 -3.21
CA TYR A 74 -2.70 9.26 -2.64
C TYR A 74 -1.86 8.48 -3.65
N VAL A 75 -1.02 7.60 -3.11
CA VAL A 75 -0.21 6.65 -3.85
C VAL A 75 -0.79 5.27 -3.55
N HIS A 76 -1.12 4.54 -4.60
CA HIS A 76 -1.64 3.19 -4.49
C HIS A 76 -0.77 2.24 -5.30
N ILE A 77 -0.24 1.22 -4.62
CA ILE A 77 0.78 0.31 -5.15
C ILE A 77 0.25 -1.13 -5.03
N HIS A 78 0.34 -1.89 -6.12
CA HIS A 78 0.18 -3.35 -6.08
C HIS A 78 1.56 -3.99 -5.96
N TRP A 79 1.86 -4.55 -4.80
CA TRP A 79 3.21 -4.99 -4.45
C TRP A 79 3.30 -6.51 -4.28
N LEU A 80 4.15 -7.17 -5.06
CA LEU A 80 4.56 -8.55 -4.82
C LEU A 80 5.75 -8.61 -3.86
N ILE A 81 5.54 -9.17 -2.69
CA ILE A 81 6.55 -9.28 -1.62
C ILE A 81 6.86 -10.77 -1.38
N PRO A 82 8.15 -11.17 -1.30
CA PRO A 82 8.51 -12.55 -0.97
C PRO A 82 7.88 -13.06 0.32
N ASP A 83 7.46 -14.33 0.33
CA ASP A 83 6.84 -14.99 1.49
C ASP A 83 7.73 -15.04 2.74
N ASN A 84 9.05 -14.92 2.55
CA ASN A 84 10.04 -14.87 3.62
C ASN A 84 10.41 -13.45 4.08
N VAL A 85 9.75 -12.42 3.54
CA VAL A 85 9.97 -11.01 3.91
C VAL A 85 8.72 -10.47 4.59
N PRO A 86 8.81 -9.93 5.81
CA PRO A 86 7.69 -9.24 6.44
C PRO A 86 7.24 -8.05 5.57
N PRO A 87 5.96 -7.92 5.19
CA PRO A 87 5.49 -6.83 4.33
C PRO A 87 5.75 -5.45 4.96
N GLN A 88 5.63 -5.34 6.28
CA GLN A 88 5.92 -4.11 7.00
C GLN A 88 7.34 -3.60 6.76
N SER A 89 8.35 -4.48 6.65
CA SER A 89 9.73 -4.06 6.40
C SER A 89 9.93 -3.43 5.01
N VAL A 90 9.08 -3.81 4.05
CA VAL A 90 9.04 -3.19 2.72
C VAL A 90 8.42 -1.80 2.81
N TYR A 91 7.32 -1.67 3.55
CA TYR A 91 6.61 -0.40 3.73
C TYR A 91 7.44 0.62 4.52
N ASP A 92 8.08 0.19 5.61
CA ASP A 92 8.89 1.07 6.46
C ASP A 92 10.05 1.68 5.68
N LEU A 93 10.76 0.89 4.87
CA LEU A 93 11.86 1.43 4.07
C LEU A 93 11.37 2.47 3.05
N PHE A 94 10.21 2.22 2.44
CA PHE A 94 9.58 3.19 1.55
C PHE A 94 9.20 4.48 2.31
N LEU A 95 8.57 4.34 3.48
CA LEU A 95 8.10 5.46 4.30
C LEU A 95 9.26 6.27 4.89
N ASP A 96 10.35 5.65 5.33
CA ASP A 96 11.55 6.34 5.84
C ASP A 96 12.11 7.33 4.81
N VAL A 97 12.04 6.98 3.53
CA VAL A 97 12.50 7.85 2.45
C VAL A 97 11.41 8.85 2.05
N ILE A 98 10.23 8.37 1.66
CA ILE A 98 9.20 9.24 1.07
C ILE A 98 8.55 10.16 2.11
N SER A 99 8.32 9.64 3.32
CA SER A 99 7.73 10.42 4.42
C SER A 99 8.81 11.20 5.18
N SER A 100 9.82 10.54 5.72
CA SER A 100 10.73 11.21 6.66
C SER A 100 11.77 12.09 5.97
N LYS A 101 12.28 11.69 4.80
CA LYS A 101 13.30 12.48 4.07
C LYS A 101 12.69 13.49 3.11
N PHE A 102 11.68 13.09 2.34
CA PHE A 102 11.08 13.96 1.31
C PHE A 102 9.77 14.62 1.73
N ASN A 103 9.14 14.18 2.83
CA ASN A 103 7.91 14.78 3.35
C ASN A 103 6.76 14.83 2.32
N ILE A 104 6.59 13.73 1.56
CA ILE A 104 5.60 13.60 0.49
C ILE A 104 4.32 12.90 0.98
N VAL A 105 4.46 11.74 1.63
CA VAL A 105 3.32 10.93 2.13
C VAL A 105 3.31 10.87 3.65
N ASN A 106 2.14 10.66 4.26
CA ASN A 106 2.03 10.44 5.70
C ASN A 106 2.73 9.14 6.10
N TYR A 107 3.28 9.09 7.31
CA TYR A 107 3.87 7.88 7.91
C TYR A 107 2.78 6.91 8.39
N HIS A 108 1.77 6.65 7.54
CA HIS A 108 0.67 5.73 7.80
C HIS A 108 0.36 4.97 6.52
N VAL A 109 0.30 3.65 6.63
CA VAL A 109 0.00 2.73 5.54
C VAL A 109 -1.32 2.02 5.81
N ASN A 110 -2.16 1.93 4.78
CA ASN A 110 -3.27 0.99 4.74
C ASN A 110 -2.91 -0.11 3.75
N SER A 111 -2.98 -1.36 4.16
CA SER A 111 -2.58 -2.50 3.33
C SER A 111 -3.58 -3.64 3.43
N SER A 112 -3.87 -4.27 2.30
CA SER A 112 -4.70 -5.47 2.17
C SER A 112 -3.98 -6.50 1.30
N ASN A 113 -4.15 -7.78 1.58
CA ASN A 113 -3.69 -8.88 0.72
C ASN A 113 -4.84 -9.74 0.19
N VAL A 114 -6.08 -9.27 0.37
CA VAL A 114 -7.30 -10.00 0.00
C VAL A 114 -7.88 -9.40 -1.26
N ASP A 115 -8.26 -8.13 -1.18
CA ASP A 115 -8.86 -7.37 -2.29
C ASP A 115 -8.23 -5.99 -2.41
N ASP A 116 -8.36 -5.41 -3.60
CA ASP A 116 -7.94 -4.07 -3.95
C ASP A 116 -8.84 -3.00 -3.30
N PHE A 117 -8.32 -1.80 -3.10
CA PHE A 117 -9.06 -0.70 -2.47
C PHE A 117 -10.10 -0.10 -3.42
N THR A 118 -11.34 0.00 -2.95
CA THR A 118 -12.40 0.74 -3.64
C THR A 118 -12.28 2.23 -3.35
N SER A 119 -12.97 3.05 -4.16
CA SER A 119 -13.06 4.49 -3.91
C SER A 119 -13.62 4.81 -2.51
N LYS A 120 -14.54 3.98 -2.01
CA LYS A 120 -15.10 4.12 -0.66
C LYS A 120 -14.01 3.90 0.41
N ASP A 121 -13.20 2.85 0.27
CA ASP A 121 -12.15 2.54 1.24
C ASP A 121 -11.11 3.67 1.33
N ILE A 122 -10.78 4.29 0.19
CA ILE A 122 -9.85 5.42 0.12
C ILE A 122 -10.42 6.64 0.86
N VAL A 123 -11.71 6.96 0.68
CA VAL A 123 -12.37 8.06 1.40
C VAL A 123 -12.39 7.79 2.91
N GLU A 124 -12.80 6.59 3.32
CA GLU A 124 -12.86 6.22 4.73
C GLU A 124 -11.48 6.29 5.41
N TYR A 125 -10.43 5.85 4.70
CA TYR A 125 -9.06 5.94 5.20
C TYR A 125 -8.59 7.40 5.37
N LYS A 126 -8.88 8.28 4.40
CA LYS A 126 -8.57 9.71 4.52
C LYS A 126 -9.29 10.35 5.70
N GLU A 127 -10.57 10.04 5.89
CA GLU A 127 -11.34 10.56 7.04
C GLU A 127 -10.79 10.07 8.38
N PHE A 128 -10.38 8.80 8.45
CA PHE A 128 -9.75 8.23 9.64
C PHE A 128 -8.46 8.99 10.02
N LEU A 129 -7.57 9.24 9.04
CA LEU A 129 -6.34 9.98 9.29
C LEU A 129 -6.60 11.43 9.75
N ARG A 130 -7.60 12.12 9.19
CA ARG A 130 -7.99 13.46 9.65
C ARG A 130 -8.48 13.45 11.09
N LYS A 131 -9.25 12.43 11.48
CA LYS A 131 -9.72 12.27 12.88
C LYS A 131 -8.57 12.04 13.85
N ILE A 132 -7.55 11.27 13.45
CA ILE A 132 -6.35 11.08 14.28
C ILE A 132 -5.62 12.40 14.47
N LYS A 133 -5.36 13.13 13.38
CA LYS A 133 -4.66 14.41 13.43
C LYS A 133 -5.34 15.41 14.37
N ASN A 134 -6.65 15.60 14.21
CA ASN A 134 -7.39 16.56 15.04
C ASN A 134 -7.36 16.21 16.54
N LYS A 135 -7.27 14.92 16.90
CA LYS A 135 -7.14 14.49 18.30
C LYS A 135 -5.75 14.68 18.90
N MET A 136 -4.73 14.88 18.07
CA MET A 136 -3.36 15.13 18.52
C MET A 136 -3.05 16.63 18.66
N ASP A 137 -3.87 17.47 18.02
CA ASP A 137 -3.76 18.93 18.06
C ASP A 137 -4.61 19.58 19.19
N ASP A 138 -5.45 18.79 19.88
CA ASP A 138 -6.26 19.15 21.07
C ASP A 138 -5.56 18.74 22.39
#